data_AF-A0A433QG29-F1
#
_entry.id   AF-A0A433QG29-F1
#
_cell.length_a   1.000
_cell.length_b   1.000
_cell.length_c   1.000
_cell.angle_alpha   90.00
_cell.angle_beta   90.00
_cell.angle_gamma   90.00
#
_symmetry.space_group_name_H-M   'P 1'
#
loop_
_entity.id
_entity.type
_entity.pdbx_description
1 polymer ?
#
loop_
_entity_poly.entity_id
_entity_poly.type
_entity_poly.pdbx_seq_one_letter_code
_entity_poly.pdbx_strand_id
1 'polypeptide(L)'
;MSSTPAWLPQWTPQSLAGKQFFYFPSGLGDSSKAWLPTGQQFQTEPSFLDSINVHLVEKIEDAKFVVVDDDFQPTSEAYQDMLEKARELCIPILTRLGIEAANRVFHASKETREVTSNLNSPEIVNVDEDKDDKGRLRLTFAEHTIDAIGVNKEATEYLHHQILLRDPIVREFADKTSTINGRHSRVKIDQDPPRIAGTRWKLDDVLSDYLAEAYSFVNRRTCIRNWNEDEFNDDYGTSYDEDDFQPADAVFAALYYFFCENKEAVEKLLIDDNSKLLLAAEKGLVGD
;
A
#
# COMPACT_ATOMS: atom_id res chain seq x y z
N MET A 1 -22.76 -17.14 -1.32
CA MET A 1 -22.89 -15.76 -1.85
C MET A 1 -24.26 -15.63 -2.47
N SER A 2 -25.29 -15.21 -1.72
CA SER A 2 -26.58 -14.85 -2.32
C SER A 2 -26.44 -13.45 -2.92
N SER A 3 -26.74 -13.30 -4.20
CA SER A 3 -26.75 -12.01 -4.89
C SER A 3 -27.73 -11.08 -4.20
N THR A 4 -27.23 -9.98 -3.63
CA THR A 4 -28.07 -8.87 -3.19
C THR A 4 -28.90 -8.40 -4.38
N PRO A 5 -30.23 -8.25 -4.26
CA PRO A 5 -31.06 -7.81 -5.36
C PRO A 5 -30.56 -6.47 -5.92
N ALA A 6 -30.41 -6.38 -7.25
CA ALA A 6 -29.82 -5.21 -7.94
C ALA A 6 -30.57 -3.87 -7.71
N TRP A 7 -31.74 -3.92 -7.07
CA TRP A 7 -32.56 -2.76 -6.75
C TRP A 7 -32.32 -2.18 -5.35
N LEU A 8 -31.60 -2.88 -4.46
CA LEU A 8 -31.22 -2.30 -3.17
C LEU A 8 -30.13 -1.24 -3.37
N PRO A 9 -30.20 -0.10 -2.65
CA PRO A 9 -29.12 0.88 -2.66
C PRO A 9 -27.79 0.20 -2.35
N GLN A 10 -26.77 0.48 -3.17
CA GLN A 10 -25.43 0.01 -2.88
C GLN A 10 -24.88 0.70 -1.64
N TRP A 11 -24.08 -0.02 -0.87
CA TRP A 11 -23.43 0.48 0.32
C TRP A 11 -21.93 0.19 0.24
N THR A 12 -21.15 1.03 0.91
CA THR A 12 -19.72 0.80 1.17
C THR A 12 -19.48 0.90 2.67
N PRO A 13 -18.41 0.29 3.21
CA PRO A 13 -18.07 0.45 4.63
C PRO A 13 -18.00 1.93 5.06
N GLN A 14 -17.51 2.81 4.18
CA GLN A 14 -17.45 4.26 4.43
C GLN A 14 -18.82 4.93 4.42
N SER A 15 -19.79 4.43 3.64
CA SER A 15 -21.15 5.00 3.64
C SER A 15 -21.94 4.67 4.92
N LEU A 16 -21.52 3.64 5.67
CA LEU A 16 -22.14 3.24 6.93
C LEU A 16 -21.63 4.04 8.13
N ALA A 17 -20.38 4.52 8.08
CA ALA A 17 -19.73 5.17 9.21
C ALA A 17 -20.50 6.42 9.70
N GLY A 18 -20.67 6.55 11.01
CA GLY A 18 -21.39 7.67 11.63
C GLY A 18 -22.90 7.64 11.45
N LYS A 19 -23.48 6.56 10.90
CA LYS A 19 -24.90 6.50 10.53
C LYS A 19 -25.76 5.73 11.54
N GLN A 20 -27.05 6.03 11.50
CA GLN A 20 -28.08 5.35 12.26
C GLN A 20 -28.48 4.04 11.57
N PHE A 21 -28.67 2.97 12.33
CA PHE A 21 -29.11 1.68 11.80
C PHE A 21 -30.25 1.08 12.59
N PHE A 22 -31.14 0.38 11.91
CA PHE A 22 -32.20 -0.41 12.53
C PHE A 22 -31.83 -1.88 12.51
N TYR A 23 -32.00 -2.58 13.63
CA TYR A 23 -31.75 -4.00 13.71
C TYR A 23 -33.06 -4.79 13.68
N PHE A 24 -33.14 -5.74 12.76
CA PHE A 24 -34.28 -6.64 12.61
C PHE A 24 -33.86 -8.07 12.99
N PRO A 25 -34.18 -8.54 14.20
CA PRO A 25 -33.77 -9.85 14.69
C PRO A 25 -34.59 -10.98 14.08
N SER A 26 -33.97 -12.14 13.85
CA SER A 26 -34.69 -13.37 13.55
C SER A 26 -35.48 -13.78 14.81
N GLY A 27 -36.74 -14.20 14.63
CA GLY A 27 -37.71 -14.36 15.72
C GLY A 27 -37.43 -15.47 16.75
N LEU A 28 -36.19 -15.99 16.86
CA LEU A 28 -35.79 -16.90 17.94
C LEU A 28 -35.02 -16.15 19.03
N GLY A 29 -35.53 -16.30 20.26
CA GLY A 29 -35.26 -15.43 21.40
C GLY A 29 -33.80 -15.34 21.87
N ASP A 30 -33.53 -14.18 22.49
CA ASP A 30 -32.47 -13.80 23.41
C ASP A 30 -30.98 -13.98 23.04
N SER A 31 -30.61 -14.79 22.04
CA SER A 31 -29.22 -14.90 21.58
C SER A 31 -28.83 -13.86 20.52
N SER A 32 -29.79 -13.20 19.87
CA SER A 32 -29.57 -12.27 18.75
C SER A 32 -29.03 -10.89 19.18
N LYS A 33 -29.20 -10.51 20.46
CA LYS A 33 -28.71 -9.22 20.99
C LYS A 33 -27.27 -9.24 21.52
N ALA A 34 -26.60 -10.40 21.56
CA ALA A 34 -25.28 -10.53 22.18
C ALA A 34 -24.17 -9.69 21.51
N TRP A 35 -24.36 -9.29 20.24
CA TRP A 35 -23.42 -8.45 19.49
C TRP A 35 -23.77 -6.95 19.52
N LEU A 36 -24.93 -6.59 20.06
CA LEU A 36 -25.32 -5.20 20.29
C LEU A 36 -24.70 -4.69 21.60
N PRO A 37 -24.42 -3.38 21.73
CA PRO A 37 -23.79 -2.84 22.91
C PRO A 37 -24.81 -2.91 24.04
N THR A 38 -24.66 -3.92 24.90
CA THR A 38 -25.38 -3.92 26.16
C THR A 38 -24.56 -3.01 27.07
N GLY A 39 -25.16 -1.94 27.58
CA GLY A 39 -24.47 -0.79 28.22
C GLY A 39 -23.56 -1.09 29.42
N GLN A 40 -23.27 -2.34 29.73
CA GLN A 40 -22.30 -2.80 30.71
C GLN A 40 -21.73 -4.16 30.28
N GLN A 41 -20.69 -4.19 29.46
CA GLN A 41 -19.77 -5.33 29.45
C GLN A 41 -18.41 -4.90 28.87
N PHE A 42 -17.44 -4.77 29.77
CA PHE A 42 -16.02 -4.73 29.45
C PHE A 42 -15.63 -6.09 28.85
N GLN A 43 -15.46 -6.16 27.53
CA GLN A 43 -14.69 -7.22 26.88
C GLN A 43 -13.77 -6.64 25.81
N THR A 44 -12.67 -7.34 25.61
CA THR A 44 -11.34 -6.92 25.19
C THR A 44 -11.14 -6.57 23.71
N GLU A 45 -12.20 -6.34 22.93
CA GLU A 45 -12.09 -5.86 21.55
C GLU A 45 -13.16 -4.80 21.27
N PRO A 46 -12.82 -3.70 20.58
CA PRO A 46 -13.80 -2.67 20.25
C PRO A 46 -14.90 -3.29 19.39
N SER A 47 -16.15 -3.20 19.85
CA SER A 47 -17.28 -3.66 19.05
C SER A 47 -17.31 -2.92 17.70
N PHE A 48 -17.81 -3.54 16.64
CA PHE A 48 -17.97 -2.89 15.33
C PHE A 48 -18.70 -1.54 15.44
N LEU A 49 -19.67 -1.47 16.34
CA LEU A 49 -20.52 -0.30 16.55
C LEU A 49 -19.70 0.89 17.07
N ASP A 50 -18.73 0.62 17.94
CA ASP A 50 -17.77 1.62 18.42
C ASP A 50 -16.73 1.98 17.35
N SER A 51 -16.37 1.01 16.51
CA SER A 51 -15.33 1.13 15.48
C SER A 51 -15.68 2.10 14.34
N ILE A 52 -16.94 2.08 13.90
CA ILE A 52 -17.42 2.96 12.82
C ILE A 52 -18.42 4.03 13.30
N ASN A 53 -18.57 4.19 14.62
CA ASN A 53 -19.46 5.14 15.28
C ASN A 53 -20.90 5.11 14.73
N VAL A 54 -21.50 3.93 14.66
CA VAL A 54 -22.90 3.79 14.22
C VAL A 54 -23.85 3.72 15.41
N HIS A 55 -25.10 4.15 15.20
CA HIS A 55 -26.07 4.30 16.27
C HIS A 55 -27.33 3.47 16.00
N LEU A 56 -27.69 2.60 16.94
CA LEU A 56 -28.93 1.83 16.86
C LEU A 56 -30.14 2.77 17.01
N VAL A 57 -31.11 2.66 16.12
CA VAL A 57 -32.41 3.34 16.21
C VAL A 57 -33.55 2.35 16.37
N GLU A 58 -34.60 2.78 17.05
CA GLU A 58 -35.79 1.94 17.33
C GLU A 58 -36.75 1.83 16.14
N LYS A 59 -36.65 2.75 15.18
CA LYS A 59 -37.54 2.85 14.03
C LYS A 59 -36.74 2.81 12.74
N ILE A 60 -37.23 2.04 11.76
CA ILE A 60 -36.60 1.94 10.44
C ILE A 60 -36.63 3.27 9.69
N GLU A 61 -37.63 4.11 9.94
CA GLU A 61 -37.77 5.43 9.32
C GLU A 61 -36.62 6.39 9.71
N ASP A 62 -36.02 6.16 10.89
CA ASP A 62 -34.89 6.93 11.39
C ASP A 62 -33.54 6.31 10.99
N ALA A 63 -33.55 5.16 10.30
CA ALA A 63 -32.36 4.43 9.91
C ALA A 63 -31.81 4.88 8.55
N LYS A 64 -30.50 4.70 8.38
CA LYS A 64 -29.79 4.85 7.10
C LYS A 64 -29.38 3.51 6.50
N PHE A 65 -29.45 2.44 7.27
CA PHE A 65 -29.31 1.06 6.83
C PHE A 65 -30.02 0.12 7.81
N VAL A 66 -30.40 -1.07 7.33
CA VAL A 66 -31.00 -2.13 8.14
C VAL A 66 -30.02 -3.28 8.29
N VAL A 67 -29.99 -3.85 9.48
CA VAL A 67 -29.20 -5.04 9.80
C VAL A 67 -30.13 -6.20 10.07
N VAL A 68 -29.93 -7.31 9.39
CA VAL A 68 -30.65 -8.57 9.61
C VAL A 68 -29.70 -9.66 10.08
N ASP A 69 -30.22 -10.63 10.81
CA ASP A 69 -29.45 -11.84 11.13
C ASP A 69 -29.15 -12.67 9.87
N ASP A 70 -28.04 -13.42 9.91
CA ASP A 70 -27.60 -14.22 8.75
C ASP A 70 -28.49 -15.46 8.50
N ASP A 71 -29.33 -15.83 9.47
CA ASP A 71 -30.22 -17.00 9.42
C ASP A 71 -31.61 -16.71 8.84
N PHE A 72 -31.87 -15.47 8.42
CA PHE A 72 -33.11 -15.11 7.74
C PHE A 72 -33.28 -15.88 6.45
N GLN A 73 -34.35 -16.68 6.38
CA GLN A 73 -34.72 -17.35 5.14
C GLN A 73 -35.28 -16.33 4.15
N PRO A 74 -34.81 -16.29 2.88
CA PRO A 74 -35.32 -15.39 1.86
C PRO A 74 -36.83 -15.52 1.59
N THR A 75 -37.42 -16.66 1.96
CA THR A 75 -38.85 -16.97 1.80
C THR A 75 -39.71 -16.61 3.01
N SER A 76 -39.10 -16.07 4.08
CA SER A 76 -39.82 -15.60 5.27
C SER A 76 -40.71 -14.41 4.92
N GLU A 77 -41.99 -14.48 5.28
CA GLU A 77 -42.95 -13.36 5.13
C GLU A 77 -42.43 -12.11 5.85
N ALA A 78 -41.90 -12.27 7.07
CA ALA A 78 -41.32 -11.17 7.83
C ALA A 78 -40.08 -10.53 7.15
N TYR A 79 -39.29 -11.32 6.42
CA TYR A 79 -38.15 -10.79 5.65
C TYR A 79 -38.62 -10.10 4.36
N GLN A 80 -39.67 -10.61 3.71
CA GLN A 80 -40.28 -10.00 2.53
C GLN A 80 -40.91 -8.64 2.88
N ASP A 81 -41.64 -8.55 3.99
CA ASP A 81 -42.20 -7.28 4.49
C ASP A 81 -41.09 -6.26 4.77
N MET A 82 -39.98 -6.72 5.37
CA MET A 82 -38.82 -5.87 5.63
C MET A 82 -38.14 -5.41 4.32
N LEU A 83 -38.02 -6.29 3.33
CA LEU A 83 -37.48 -5.95 2.02
C LEU A 83 -38.34 -4.91 1.31
N GLU A 84 -39.66 -5.05 1.34
CA GLU A 84 -40.60 -4.09 0.75
C GLU A 84 -40.49 -2.73 1.45
N LYS A 85 -40.46 -2.72 2.78
CA LYS A 85 -40.31 -1.47 3.55
C LYS A 85 -38.96 -0.78 3.31
N ALA A 86 -37.87 -1.54 3.26
CA ALA A 86 -36.55 -1.00 2.92
C ALA A 86 -36.49 -0.48 1.47
N ARG A 87 -37.24 -1.10 0.55
CA ARG A 87 -37.39 -0.63 -0.83
C ARG A 87 -38.07 0.72 -0.89
N GLU A 88 -39.20 0.88 -0.21
CA GLU A 88 -39.95 2.14 -0.17
C GLU A 88 -39.12 3.28 0.42
N LEU A 89 -38.34 2.98 1.46
CA LEU A 89 -37.47 3.95 2.13
C LEU A 89 -36.12 4.15 1.44
N CYS A 90 -35.81 3.37 0.39
CA CYS A 90 -34.51 3.34 -0.27
C CYS A 90 -33.36 3.15 0.72
N ILE A 91 -33.50 2.18 1.63
CA ILE A 91 -32.51 1.87 2.67
C ILE A 91 -31.82 0.54 2.34
N PRO A 92 -30.48 0.45 2.41
CA PRO A 92 -29.76 -0.81 2.20
C PRO A 92 -30.01 -1.78 3.36
N ILE A 93 -30.12 -3.07 3.04
CA ILE A 93 -30.16 -4.16 4.01
C ILE A 93 -28.83 -4.90 3.99
N LEU A 94 -28.28 -5.14 5.18
CA LEU A 94 -27.03 -5.84 5.40
C LEU A 94 -27.26 -7.00 6.36
N THR A 95 -26.55 -8.10 6.14
CA THR A 95 -26.48 -9.17 7.14
C THR A 95 -25.39 -8.85 8.16
N ARG A 96 -25.43 -9.52 9.31
CA ARG A 96 -24.38 -9.42 10.32
C ARG A 96 -22.99 -9.78 9.78
N LEU A 97 -22.85 -10.85 9.00
CA LEU A 97 -21.56 -11.17 8.35
C LEU A 97 -21.12 -10.07 7.38
N GLY A 98 -22.05 -9.45 6.66
CA GLY A 98 -21.75 -8.31 5.77
C GLY A 98 -21.18 -7.11 6.53
N ILE A 99 -21.66 -6.89 7.74
CA ILE A 99 -21.19 -5.86 8.67
C ILE A 99 -19.82 -6.18 9.24
N GLU A 100 -19.59 -7.43 9.67
CA GLU A 100 -18.28 -7.85 10.17
C GLU A 100 -17.21 -7.75 9.06
N ALA A 101 -17.57 -8.08 7.82
CA ALA A 101 -16.71 -7.86 6.66
C ALA A 101 -16.45 -6.37 6.42
N ALA A 102 -17.47 -5.52 6.53
CA ALA A 102 -17.33 -4.07 6.41
C ALA A 102 -16.41 -3.49 7.49
N ASN A 103 -16.46 -4.00 8.72
CA ASN A 103 -15.57 -3.59 9.81
C ASN A 103 -14.10 -3.80 9.46
N ARG A 104 -13.78 -5.00 8.97
CA ARG A 104 -12.41 -5.37 8.59
C ARG A 104 -11.88 -4.44 7.51
N VAL A 105 -12.70 -4.15 6.49
CA VAL A 105 -12.34 -3.24 5.41
C VAL A 105 -12.22 -1.80 5.91
N PHE A 106 -13.11 -1.35 6.79
CA PHE A 106 -13.09 0.01 7.33
C PHE A 106 -11.85 0.26 8.19
N HIS A 107 -11.50 -0.65 9.09
CA HIS A 107 -10.26 -0.56 9.89
C HIS A 107 -9.02 -0.65 9.03
N ALA A 108 -8.96 -1.59 8.08
CA ALA A 108 -7.86 -1.64 7.12
C ALA A 108 -7.72 -0.29 6.39
N SER A 109 -8.84 0.35 5.99
CA SER A 109 -8.80 1.66 5.33
C SER A 109 -8.43 2.81 6.25
N LYS A 110 -8.78 2.76 7.55
CA LYS A 110 -8.47 3.80 8.53
C LYS A 110 -7.04 3.70 9.02
N GLU A 111 -6.53 2.50 9.28
CA GLU A 111 -5.11 2.22 9.52
C GLU A 111 -4.29 2.63 8.30
N THR A 112 -4.74 2.31 7.09
CA THR A 112 -4.11 2.81 5.85
C THR A 112 -4.13 4.34 5.77
N ARG A 113 -5.19 5.01 6.24
CA ARG A 113 -5.29 6.47 6.23
C ARG A 113 -4.42 7.16 7.30
N GLU A 114 -4.30 6.57 8.48
CA GLU A 114 -3.42 7.05 9.55
C GLU A 114 -1.95 6.81 9.18
N VAL A 115 -1.64 5.65 8.59
CA VAL A 115 -0.32 5.33 8.02
C VAL A 115 0.01 6.25 6.83
N THR A 116 -0.91 6.47 5.88
CA THR A 116 -0.69 7.42 4.76
C THR A 116 -0.63 8.87 5.22
N SER A 117 -1.33 9.27 6.29
CA SER A 117 -1.19 10.62 6.85
C SER A 117 0.18 10.86 7.51
N ASN A 118 0.83 9.80 8.01
CA ASN A 118 2.23 9.84 8.46
C ASN A 118 3.23 9.67 7.31
N LEU A 119 2.86 9.02 6.20
CA LEU A 119 3.69 8.88 4.99
C LEU A 119 3.62 10.10 4.04
N ASN A 120 2.59 10.95 4.18
CA ASN A 120 2.46 12.20 3.43
C ASN A 120 3.38 13.32 3.95
N SER A 121 4.17 13.05 4.99
CA SER A 121 5.40 13.78 5.22
C SER A 121 6.51 13.03 4.47
N PRO A 122 7.32 13.70 3.62
CA PRO A 122 8.55 13.13 3.08
C PRO A 122 9.60 13.08 4.20
N GLU A 123 9.26 12.40 5.30
CA GLU A 123 10.19 12.09 6.36
C GLU A 123 11.08 11.00 5.81
N ILE A 124 12.33 11.38 5.55
CA ILE A 124 13.42 10.47 5.28
C ILE A 124 13.41 9.45 6.43
N VAL A 125 12.98 8.24 6.13
CA VAL A 125 13.01 7.15 7.12
C VAL A 125 14.46 6.92 7.51
N ASN A 126 14.68 6.64 8.80
CA ASN A 126 15.95 6.14 9.30
C ASN A 126 16.21 4.75 8.70
N VAL A 127 16.79 4.73 7.51
CA VAL A 127 17.40 3.58 6.87
C VAL A 127 18.88 3.65 7.19
N ASP A 128 19.41 2.59 7.78
CA ASP A 128 20.84 2.46 7.99
C ASP A 128 21.49 1.97 6.69
N GLU A 129 22.48 2.71 6.21
CA GLU A 129 23.15 2.49 4.94
C GLU A 129 24.62 2.14 5.21
N ASP A 130 25.02 0.94 4.83
CA ASP A 130 26.41 0.51 4.94
C ASP A 130 26.81 -0.41 3.78
N LYS A 131 28.01 -0.99 3.88
CA LYS A 131 28.52 -1.96 2.92
C LYS A 131 28.66 -3.32 3.59
N ASP A 132 28.30 -4.37 2.88
CA ASP A 132 28.62 -5.73 3.29
C ASP A 132 30.12 -6.03 3.13
N ASP A 133 30.54 -7.23 3.53
CA ASP A 133 31.93 -7.67 3.46
C ASP A 133 32.50 -7.72 2.01
N LYS A 134 31.62 -7.65 1.00
CA LYS A 134 31.96 -7.62 -0.42
C LYS A 134 31.89 -6.21 -1.02
N GLY A 135 31.65 -5.18 -0.20
CA GLY A 135 31.53 -3.80 -0.63
C GLY A 135 30.19 -3.45 -1.28
N ARG A 136 29.19 -4.32 -1.20
CA ARG A 136 27.84 -4.11 -1.77
C ARG A 136 26.99 -3.28 -0.83
N LEU A 137 26.16 -2.39 -1.39
CA LEU A 137 25.24 -1.56 -0.62
C LEU A 137 24.27 -2.46 0.16
N ARG A 138 24.16 -2.22 1.47
CA ARG A 138 23.22 -2.86 2.36
C ARG A 138 22.34 -1.81 3.02
N LEU A 139 21.03 -2.03 2.95
CA LEU A 139 20.01 -1.16 3.51
C LEU A 139 19.30 -1.90 4.64
N THR A 140 19.29 -1.32 5.84
CA THR A 140 18.55 -1.87 6.99
C THR A 140 17.44 -0.91 7.41
N PHE A 141 16.20 -1.37 7.26
CA PHE A 141 15.00 -0.63 7.59
C PHE A 141 14.66 -0.74 9.08
N ALA A 142 14.08 0.31 9.63
CA ALA A 142 13.55 0.31 11.00
C ALA A 142 12.35 -0.67 11.12
N GLU A 143 12.14 -1.22 12.32
CA GLU A 143 11.11 -2.26 12.55
C GLU A 143 9.71 -1.78 12.20
N HIS A 144 9.38 -0.57 12.66
CA HIS A 144 8.11 0.08 12.38
C HIS A 144 7.87 0.34 10.88
N THR A 145 8.93 0.45 10.07
CA THR A 145 8.83 0.56 8.61
C THR A 145 8.43 -0.77 7.98
N ILE A 146 8.94 -1.89 8.51
CA ILE A 146 8.64 -3.24 8.02
C ILE A 146 7.29 -3.76 8.49
N ASP A 147 6.86 -3.43 9.71
CA ASP A 147 5.56 -3.85 10.23
C ASP A 147 4.38 -3.32 9.38
N ALA A 148 4.56 -2.17 8.72
CA ALA A 148 3.60 -1.63 7.76
C ALA A 148 3.57 -2.40 6.43
N ILE A 149 4.65 -3.08 6.04
CA ILE A 149 4.85 -3.72 4.73
C ILE A 149 4.12 -5.07 4.61
N GLY A 150 3.66 -5.65 5.72
CA GLY A 150 2.90 -6.91 5.72
C GLY A 150 1.39 -6.79 5.46
N VAL A 151 0.85 -5.56 5.37
CA VAL A 151 -0.60 -5.33 5.48
C VAL A 151 -1.22 -4.74 4.20
N ASN A 152 -0.46 -4.04 3.34
CA ASN A 152 -1.00 -3.34 2.17
C ASN A 152 0.02 -3.23 1.00
N LYS A 153 -0.48 -3.30 -0.25
CA LYS A 153 0.27 -3.06 -1.50
C LYS A 153 0.97 -1.68 -1.52
N GLU A 154 0.33 -0.66 -0.96
CA GLU A 154 0.89 0.70 -0.87
C GLU A 154 2.18 0.75 -0.02
N ALA A 155 2.31 -0.14 0.97
CA ALA A 155 3.52 -0.22 1.78
C ALA A 155 4.69 -0.87 1.02
N THR A 156 4.40 -1.81 0.11
CA THR A 156 5.40 -2.36 -0.82
C THR A 156 5.88 -1.29 -1.81
N GLU A 157 4.98 -0.51 -2.38
CA GLU A 157 5.32 0.62 -3.27
C GLU A 157 6.17 1.66 -2.54
N TYR A 158 5.86 1.95 -1.27
CA TYR A 158 6.67 2.83 -0.43
C TYR A 158 8.07 2.26 -0.15
N LEU A 159 8.20 0.97 0.18
CA LEU A 159 9.50 0.32 0.37
C LEU A 159 10.36 0.40 -0.90
N HIS A 160 9.78 0.07 -2.05
CA HIS A 160 10.43 0.15 -3.34
C HIS A 160 10.93 1.57 -3.61
N HIS A 161 10.09 2.57 -3.33
CA HIS A 161 10.46 3.96 -3.44
C HIS A 161 11.66 4.32 -2.55
N GLN A 162 11.66 3.91 -1.28
CA GLN A 162 12.78 4.16 -0.36
C GLN A 162 14.08 3.46 -0.77
N ILE A 163 14.00 2.28 -1.40
CA ILE A 163 15.17 1.58 -1.97
C ILE A 163 15.70 2.37 -3.16
N LEU A 164 14.84 2.77 -4.10
CA LEU A 164 15.24 3.48 -5.31
C LEU A 164 15.88 4.84 -5.02
N LEU A 165 15.38 5.59 -4.03
CA LEU A 165 16.02 6.85 -3.56
C LEU A 165 17.49 6.65 -3.11
N ARG A 166 17.84 5.42 -2.72
CA ARG A 166 19.17 5.03 -2.21
C ARG A 166 19.96 4.21 -3.21
N ASP A 167 19.40 3.92 -4.37
CA ASP A 167 20.08 3.11 -5.35
C ASP A 167 21.32 3.84 -5.89
N PRO A 168 22.49 3.19 -5.96
CA PRO A 168 23.70 3.78 -6.50
C PRO A 168 23.54 4.37 -7.90
N ILE A 169 22.81 3.72 -8.81
CA ILE A 169 22.59 4.24 -10.18
C ILE A 169 21.73 5.50 -10.13
N VAL A 170 20.65 5.49 -9.32
CA VAL A 170 19.77 6.65 -9.15
C VAL A 170 20.54 7.84 -8.57
N ARG A 171 21.34 7.60 -7.54
CA ARG A 171 22.20 8.62 -6.90
C ARG A 171 23.28 9.13 -7.86
N GLU A 172 23.80 8.28 -8.74
CA GLU A 172 24.82 8.67 -9.71
C GLU A 172 24.30 9.67 -10.75
N PHE A 173 23.00 9.67 -11.07
CA PHE A 173 22.39 10.70 -11.93
C PHE A 173 22.42 12.11 -11.33
N ALA A 174 22.57 12.23 -10.00
CA ALA A 174 22.78 13.53 -9.36
C ALA A 174 24.21 14.08 -9.61
N ASP A 175 25.17 13.19 -9.89
CA ASP A 175 26.53 13.58 -10.24
C ASP A 175 26.63 13.96 -11.72
N LYS A 176 26.77 15.26 -11.98
CA LYS A 176 26.91 15.81 -13.34
C LYS A 176 28.16 15.31 -14.09
N THR A 177 29.12 14.70 -13.39
CA THR A 177 30.35 14.15 -13.98
C THR A 177 30.26 12.66 -14.31
N SER A 178 29.17 11.98 -13.93
CA SER A 178 28.97 10.56 -14.20
C SER A 178 28.84 10.25 -15.69
N THR A 179 29.42 9.11 -16.08
CA THR A 179 29.33 8.53 -17.43
C THR A 179 27.97 7.91 -17.72
N ILE A 180 27.16 7.61 -16.70
CA ILE A 180 25.83 6.98 -16.84
C ILE A 180 24.79 7.99 -17.35
N ASN A 181 25.03 9.29 -17.13
CA ASN A 181 24.19 10.37 -17.66
C ASN A 181 24.09 10.38 -19.21
N GLY A 182 24.96 9.67 -19.92
CA GLY A 182 24.83 9.51 -21.37
C GLY A 182 23.84 8.42 -21.81
N ARG A 183 23.56 7.42 -20.95
CA ARG A 183 22.86 6.18 -21.34
C ARG A 183 21.35 6.34 -21.45
N HIS A 184 20.72 7.09 -20.53
CA HIS A 184 19.28 7.35 -20.56
C HIS A 184 18.82 8.15 -21.80
N SER A 185 19.72 8.91 -22.42
CA SER A 185 19.42 9.75 -23.60
C SER A 185 19.05 8.94 -24.85
N ARG A 186 19.32 7.63 -24.85
CA ARG A 186 19.04 6.70 -25.95
C ARG A 186 17.59 6.24 -25.98
N VAL A 187 16.86 6.39 -24.87
CA VAL A 187 15.53 5.81 -24.69
C VAL A 187 14.49 6.92 -24.56
N LYS A 188 13.52 6.93 -25.46
CA LYS A 188 12.39 7.86 -25.41
C LYS A 188 11.28 7.28 -24.55
N ILE A 189 10.65 8.10 -23.71
CA ILE A 189 9.48 7.71 -22.91
C ILE A 189 8.21 8.31 -23.51
N ASP A 190 7.27 7.44 -23.90
CA ASP A 190 5.93 7.85 -24.28
C ASP A 190 5.09 8.06 -23.01
N GLN A 191 4.31 9.15 -22.98
CA GLN A 191 3.44 9.48 -21.84
C GLN A 191 2.05 8.82 -22.01
N ASP A 192 1.37 8.58 -20.89
CA ASP A 192 -0.02 8.08 -20.80
C ASP A 192 -0.31 6.68 -21.40
N PRO A 193 0.07 5.58 -20.70
CA PRO A 193 0.88 5.55 -19.48
C PRO A 193 2.39 5.58 -19.79
N PRO A 194 3.25 5.98 -18.82
CA PRO A 194 4.70 6.02 -19.02
C PRO A 194 5.27 4.67 -19.49
N ARG A 195 5.82 4.67 -20.70
CA ARG A 195 6.36 3.47 -21.36
C ARG A 195 7.62 3.80 -22.15
N ILE A 196 8.46 2.80 -22.32
CA ILE A 196 9.60 2.90 -23.24
C ILE A 196 9.08 2.86 -24.67
N ALA A 197 9.31 3.95 -25.41
CA ALA A 197 8.84 4.13 -26.77
C ALA A 197 9.31 3.00 -27.68
N GLY A 198 8.40 2.51 -28.53
CA GLY A 198 8.67 1.36 -29.39
C GLY A 198 8.57 -0.01 -28.71
N THR A 199 8.27 -0.06 -27.40
CA THR A 199 8.09 -1.32 -26.65
C THR A 199 6.74 -1.37 -25.96
N ARG A 200 6.42 -2.53 -25.35
CA ARG A 200 5.26 -2.67 -24.45
C ARG A 200 5.62 -2.45 -22.98
N TRP A 201 6.89 -2.16 -22.66
CA TRP A 201 7.38 -2.07 -21.31
C TRP A 201 6.93 -0.78 -20.64
N LYS A 202 6.22 -0.91 -19.52
CA LYS A 202 5.88 0.22 -18.65
C LYS A 202 7.05 0.48 -17.71
N LEU A 203 7.24 1.73 -17.31
CA LEU A 203 8.30 2.08 -16.37
C LEU A 203 8.15 1.36 -15.03
N ASP A 204 6.94 1.28 -14.49
CA ASP A 204 6.68 0.59 -13.21
C ASP A 204 7.02 -0.90 -13.26
N ASP A 205 6.72 -1.56 -14.40
CA ASP A 205 7.02 -2.98 -14.59
C ASP A 205 8.55 -3.18 -14.62
N VAL A 206 9.27 -2.32 -15.37
CA VAL A 206 10.75 -2.36 -15.46
C VAL A 206 11.42 -2.06 -14.10
N LEU A 207 10.91 -1.10 -13.34
CA LEU A 207 11.42 -0.79 -11.99
C LEU A 207 11.17 -1.94 -11.01
N SER A 208 10.02 -2.60 -11.13
CA SER A 208 9.68 -3.75 -10.29
C SER A 208 10.60 -4.95 -10.58
N ASP A 209 10.83 -5.24 -11.86
CA ASP A 209 11.76 -6.28 -12.30
C ASP A 209 13.19 -5.96 -11.87
N TYR A 210 13.63 -4.70 -12.06
CA TYR A 210 14.92 -4.25 -11.58
C TYR A 210 15.09 -4.46 -10.08
N LEU A 211 14.11 -4.07 -9.26
CA LEU A 211 14.20 -4.22 -7.80
C LEU A 211 14.27 -5.69 -7.37
N ALA A 212 13.50 -6.56 -8.03
CA ALA A 212 13.49 -7.99 -7.74
C ALA A 212 14.86 -8.65 -8.01
N GLU A 213 15.53 -8.26 -9.10
CA GLU A 213 16.84 -8.79 -9.48
C GLU A 213 17.99 -8.10 -8.74
N ALA A 214 17.90 -6.78 -8.56
CA ALA A 214 18.98 -5.98 -7.98
C ALA A 214 19.05 -6.08 -6.45
N TYR A 215 17.97 -6.43 -5.74
CA TYR A 215 17.94 -6.42 -4.28
C TYR A 215 17.44 -7.74 -3.69
N SER A 216 18.24 -8.35 -2.83
CA SER A 216 17.86 -9.56 -2.10
C SER A 216 17.72 -9.28 -0.61
N PHE A 217 16.57 -9.63 -0.04
CA PHE A 217 16.35 -9.57 1.41
C PHE A 217 17.05 -10.74 2.11
N VAL A 218 18.03 -10.43 2.96
CA VAL A 218 18.72 -11.45 3.79
C VAL A 218 17.97 -11.73 5.10
N ASN A 219 17.10 -10.80 5.50
CA ASN A 219 16.14 -10.96 6.58
C ASN A 219 14.96 -9.99 6.32
N ARG A 220 13.97 -9.96 7.22
CA ARG A 220 12.77 -9.10 7.08
C ARG A 220 13.06 -7.60 6.91
N ARG A 221 14.19 -7.12 7.41
CA ARG A 221 14.54 -5.69 7.53
C ARG A 221 15.75 -5.28 6.71
N THR A 222 16.51 -6.22 6.18
CA THR A 222 17.78 -5.91 5.51
C THR A 222 17.78 -6.47 4.11
N CYS A 223 18.02 -5.61 3.12
CA CYS A 223 18.31 -6.01 1.75
C CYS A 223 19.73 -5.63 1.35
N ILE A 224 20.30 -6.42 0.44
CA ILE A 224 21.63 -6.22 -0.12
C ILE A 224 21.48 -6.06 -1.62
N ARG A 225 22.13 -5.04 -2.17
CA ARG A 225 22.16 -4.80 -3.61
C ARG A 225 23.14 -5.76 -4.30
N ASN A 226 22.67 -6.50 -5.28
CA ASN A 226 23.45 -7.44 -6.08
C ASN A 226 23.09 -7.34 -7.57
N TRP A 227 23.11 -6.13 -8.11
CA TRP A 227 22.87 -5.91 -9.53
C TRP A 227 24.11 -6.21 -10.38
N ASN A 228 23.93 -6.98 -11.45
CA ASN A 228 24.92 -7.29 -12.47
C ASN A 228 24.32 -7.02 -13.86
N GLU A 229 24.84 -6.01 -14.56
CA GLU A 229 24.34 -5.58 -15.87
C GLU A 229 24.51 -6.67 -16.95
N ASP A 230 25.66 -7.36 -16.96
CA ASP A 230 25.96 -8.37 -17.96
C ASP A 230 25.04 -9.59 -17.80
N GLU A 231 24.87 -10.06 -16.56
CA GLU A 231 23.97 -11.16 -16.21
C GLU A 231 22.51 -10.83 -16.54
N PHE A 232 22.06 -9.61 -16.25
CA PHE A 232 20.70 -9.18 -16.59
C PHE A 232 20.48 -9.11 -18.12
N ASN A 233 21.47 -8.60 -18.85
CA ASN A 233 21.38 -8.58 -20.31
C ASN A 233 21.44 -9.99 -20.91
N ASP A 234 22.18 -10.92 -20.32
CA ASP A 234 22.20 -12.32 -20.75
C ASP A 234 20.87 -13.05 -20.46
N ASP A 235 20.26 -12.79 -19.30
CA ASP A 235 19.01 -13.44 -18.87
C ASP A 235 17.77 -12.93 -19.62
N TYR A 236 17.74 -11.62 -19.93
CA TYR A 236 16.59 -10.96 -20.55
C TYR A 236 16.83 -10.55 -22.01
N GLY A 237 18.06 -10.69 -22.49
CA GLY A 237 18.43 -10.42 -23.88
C GLY A 237 17.81 -11.43 -24.83
N THR A 238 17.78 -11.05 -26.11
CA THR A 238 17.43 -12.02 -27.17
C THR A 238 18.71 -12.38 -27.92
N SER A 239 18.79 -13.61 -28.43
CA SER A 239 19.94 -14.10 -29.22
C SER A 239 20.12 -13.41 -30.57
N TYR A 240 19.36 -12.35 -30.84
CA TYR A 240 19.52 -11.51 -32.01
C TYR A 240 20.52 -10.42 -31.63
N ASP A 241 21.81 -10.69 -31.82
CA ASP A 241 22.97 -9.81 -31.58
C ASP A 241 22.97 -8.50 -32.43
N GLU A 242 21.82 -8.08 -32.96
CA GLU A 242 21.65 -6.96 -33.89
C GLU A 242 20.80 -5.80 -33.35
N ASP A 243 20.14 -5.94 -32.20
CA ASP A 243 19.40 -4.82 -31.60
C ASP A 243 20.35 -3.91 -30.79
N ASP A 244 20.44 -2.64 -31.18
CA ASP A 244 21.17 -1.56 -30.48
C ASP A 244 20.63 -1.25 -29.05
N PHE A 245 19.61 -1.99 -28.60
CA PHE A 245 18.87 -1.76 -27.36
C PHE A 245 18.94 -2.98 -26.45
N GLN A 246 19.60 -2.84 -25.30
CA GLN A 246 19.73 -3.90 -24.30
C GLN A 246 18.67 -3.77 -23.20
N PRO A 247 18.26 -4.88 -22.54
CA PRO A 247 17.36 -4.83 -21.38
C PRO A 247 17.84 -3.86 -20.29
N ALA A 248 19.14 -3.76 -20.05
CA ALA A 248 19.70 -2.79 -19.12
C ALA A 248 19.43 -1.33 -19.54
N ASP A 249 19.36 -1.01 -20.83
CA ASP A 249 19.04 0.37 -21.28
C ASP A 249 17.63 0.78 -20.85
N ALA A 250 16.68 -0.17 -20.84
CA ALA A 250 15.34 0.05 -20.28
C ALA A 250 15.39 0.39 -18.79
N VAL A 251 16.20 -0.35 -18.03
CA VAL A 251 16.41 -0.13 -16.59
C VAL A 251 17.00 1.25 -16.35
N PHE A 252 18.06 1.63 -17.06
CA PHE A 252 18.67 2.95 -16.92
C PHE A 252 17.68 4.07 -17.26
N ALA A 253 16.85 3.90 -18.29
CA ALA A 253 15.82 4.87 -18.64
C ALA A 253 14.75 5.01 -17.55
N ALA A 254 14.29 3.89 -16.98
CA ALA A 254 13.29 3.88 -15.93
C ALA A 254 13.82 4.48 -14.61
N LEU A 255 15.05 4.13 -14.22
CA LEU A 255 15.71 4.71 -13.05
C LEU A 255 15.99 6.21 -13.23
N TYR A 256 16.34 6.64 -14.44
CA TYR A 256 16.52 8.07 -14.72
C TYR A 256 15.20 8.83 -14.65
N TYR A 257 14.11 8.27 -15.16
CA TYR A 257 12.78 8.86 -15.04
C TYR A 257 12.38 9.00 -13.56
N PHE A 258 12.58 7.94 -12.76
CA PHE A 258 12.38 7.99 -11.31
C PHE A 258 13.22 9.09 -10.65
N PHE A 259 14.51 9.22 -11.02
CA PHE A 259 15.37 10.28 -10.53
C PHE A 259 14.82 11.67 -10.87
N CYS A 260 14.37 11.91 -12.10
CA CYS A 260 13.80 13.20 -12.50
C CYS A 260 12.58 13.58 -11.65
N GLU A 261 11.70 12.61 -11.34
CA GLU A 261 10.53 12.85 -10.48
C GLU A 261 10.90 13.06 -9.01
N ASN A 262 12.02 12.52 -8.55
CA ASN A 262 12.40 12.48 -7.13
C ASN A 262 13.72 13.20 -6.82
N LYS A 263 14.15 14.08 -7.71
CA LYS A 263 15.48 14.70 -7.70
C LYS A 263 15.82 15.36 -6.37
N GLU A 264 14.91 16.16 -5.83
CA GLU A 264 15.12 16.89 -4.57
C GLU A 264 15.34 15.94 -3.38
N ALA A 265 14.62 14.81 -3.34
CA ALA A 265 14.76 13.82 -2.28
C ALA A 265 16.10 13.09 -2.37
N VAL A 266 16.54 12.73 -3.58
CA VAL A 266 17.85 12.09 -3.83
C VAL A 266 19.00 13.04 -3.44
N GLU A 267 18.96 14.30 -3.89
CA GLU A 267 19.98 15.29 -3.57
C GLU A 267 20.07 15.57 -2.07
N LYS A 268 18.94 15.62 -1.36
CA LYS A 268 18.91 15.80 0.10
C LYS A 268 19.59 14.65 0.84
N LEU A 269 19.33 13.40 0.44
CA LEU A 269 19.98 12.22 1.03
C LEU A 269 21.50 12.24 0.85
N LEU A 270 22.00 12.66 -0.32
CA LEU A 270 23.43 12.78 -0.58
C LEU A 270 24.12 13.84 0.30
N ILE A 271 23.44 14.96 0.58
CA ILE A 271 23.95 16.01 1.47
C ILE A 271 24.02 15.51 2.92
N ASP A 272 22.98 14.80 3.37
CA ASP A 272 22.92 14.23 4.71
C ASP A 272 24.02 13.16 4.91
N ASP A 273 24.28 12.32 3.91
CA ASP A 273 25.37 11.32 3.94
C ASP A 273 26.74 11.98 4.05
N ASN A 274 27.01 13.03 3.25
CA ASN A 274 28.26 13.78 3.33
C ASN A 274 28.45 14.49 4.68
N SER A 275 27.36 14.99 5.26
CA SER A 275 27.37 15.65 6.57
C SER A 275 27.65 14.65 7.70
N LYS A 276 27.10 13.43 7.62
CA LYS A 276 27.39 12.33 8.56
C LYS A 276 28.84 11.87 8.47
N LEU A 277 29.40 11.77 7.26
CA LEU A 277 30.81 11.40 7.05
C LEU A 277 31.78 12.44 7.66
N LEU A 278 31.49 13.74 7.50
CA LEU A 278 32.27 14.82 8.12
C LEU A 278 32.23 14.75 9.65
N LEU A 279 31.05 14.53 10.25
CA LEU A 279 30.90 14.37 11.70
C LEU A 279 31.59 13.12 12.25
N ALA A 280 31.62 12.02 11.48
CA ALA A 280 32.33 10.81 11.86
C ALA A 280 33.87 11.01 11.80
N ALA A 281 34.36 11.72 10.79
CA ALA A 281 35.78 12.06 10.67
C ALA A 281 36.26 12.99 11.81
N GLU A 282 35.44 13.97 12.23
CA GLU A 282 35.76 14.84 13.38
C GLU A 282 35.78 14.07 14.70
N LYS A 283 34.89 13.09 14.90
CA LYS A 283 34.88 12.24 16.09
C LYS A 283 36.03 11.23 16.13
N GLY A 284 36.57 10.85 14.98
CA GLY A 284 37.77 10.00 14.87
C GLY A 284 39.10 10.72 15.15
N LEU A 285 39.11 12.06 15.19
CA LEU A 285 40.32 12.87 15.42
C LEU A 285 40.51 13.34 16.87
N VAL A 286 39.62 12.96 17.80
CA VAL A 286 39.70 13.31 19.24
C VAL A 286 40.23 12.14 20.09
N GLY A 287 40.98 11.23 19.48
CA GLY A 287 41.56 10.08 20.16
C GLY A 287 42.92 9.70 19.62
N ASP A 288 43.92 10.56 19.87
CA ASP A 288 45.33 10.20 20.05
C ASP A 288 45.95 11.13 21.11
#